data_AF-A0A0J8UQE5-F1
#
_entry.id   AF-A0A0J8UQE5-F1
#
_cell.length_a   1.000
_cell.length_b   1.000
_cell.length_c   1.000
_cell.angle_alpha   90.00
_cell.angle_beta   90.00
_cell.angle_gamma   90.00
#
_symmetry.space_group_name_H-M   'P 1'
#
loop_
_entity.id
_entity.type
_entity.pdbx_description
1 polymer ?
#
loop_
_entity_poly.entity_id
_entity_poly.type
_entity_poly.pdbx_seq_one_letter_code
_entity_poly.pdbx_strand_id
1 'polypeptide(L)'
;MPPPFRLEEHFNLYCYFANSLLPTLVRQCSLPKYSDQTYILNLAVQFPPLMGAMIAVAAVRLPRHDESYLHLGLKCYHFSIQNLREGLASDKYKGNEDYLLATTILLCIWENCQPDGIPNTSHHVVAAGNLLRLRCPKPRSSSQSALVFERTCVESFIYHSSLLMLFDRSLDPLADPQVLENIQRYFVDPDHPDDAGPGWTNTQPILDASYKFFLLTADITRLSRHNRPLDEVELSLYYRLQSDFHRWEQTIRKTANDQDKDRTGLLYTLAIRALLLKMDPHLHEISGGFESLLHESLEIIPFLNIDPNFVYYFFCKTSAFSSFWRNVLHRNSAPWGDPKKASQASPAANDAF
;
A
#
# COMPACT_ATOMS: atom_id res chain seq x y z
N MET A 1 23.72 14.30 -15.13
CA MET A 1 22.90 14.40 -13.91
C MET A 1 22.79 15.86 -13.49
N PRO A 2 21.67 16.30 -12.91
CA PRO A 2 21.50 17.68 -12.44
C PRO A 2 22.29 17.94 -11.14
N PRO A 3 22.72 19.18 -10.88
CA PRO A 3 23.26 19.55 -9.57
C PRO A 3 22.25 19.26 -8.43
N PRO A 4 22.70 18.85 -7.23
CA PRO A 4 24.09 18.67 -6.80
C PRO A 4 24.70 17.29 -7.13
N PHE A 5 23.98 16.42 -7.83
CA PHE A 5 24.38 15.04 -8.09
C PHE A 5 25.45 14.98 -9.19
N ARG A 6 26.71 15.15 -8.81
CA ARG A 6 27.86 15.15 -9.74
C ARG A 6 28.97 14.16 -9.39
N LEU A 7 28.98 13.66 -8.15
CA LEU A 7 29.92 12.62 -7.71
C LEU A 7 29.72 11.30 -8.47
N GLU A 8 30.78 10.51 -8.58
CA GLU A 8 30.79 9.21 -9.26
C GLU A 8 29.83 8.22 -8.57
N GLU A 9 29.77 8.25 -7.24
CA GLU A 9 28.87 7.41 -6.45
C GLU A 9 27.40 7.70 -6.75
N HIS A 10 27.03 8.96 -6.97
CA HIS A 10 25.67 9.30 -7.40
C HIS A 10 25.35 8.72 -8.78
N PHE A 11 26.33 8.75 -9.68
CA PHE A 11 26.16 8.24 -11.04
C PHE A 11 25.99 6.72 -11.01
N ASN A 12 26.81 6.02 -10.23
CA ASN A 12 26.73 4.57 -10.06
C ASN A 12 25.39 4.14 -9.46
N LEU A 13 24.92 4.84 -8.41
CA LEU A 13 23.62 4.58 -7.81
C LEU A 13 22.46 4.88 -8.75
N TYR A 14 22.52 5.97 -9.52
CA TYR A 14 21.50 6.28 -10.52
C TYR A 14 21.47 5.24 -11.65
N CYS A 15 22.63 4.81 -12.14
CA CYS A 15 22.73 3.74 -13.13
C CYS A 15 22.18 2.41 -12.58
N TYR A 16 22.47 2.08 -11.31
CA TYR A 16 21.88 0.93 -10.65
C TYR A 16 20.35 1.06 -10.51
N PHE A 17 19.85 2.24 -10.14
CA PHE A 17 18.42 2.52 -10.11
C PHE A 17 17.78 2.25 -11.48
N ALA A 18 18.29 2.88 -12.54
CA ALA A 18 17.70 2.82 -13.87
C ALA A 18 17.74 1.43 -14.49
N ASN A 19 18.87 0.70 -14.34
CA ASN A 19 19.10 -0.55 -15.06
C ASN A 19 18.70 -1.79 -14.26
N SER A 20 18.60 -1.71 -12.94
CA SER A 20 18.39 -2.88 -12.09
C SER A 20 17.16 -2.75 -11.19
N LEU A 21 16.96 -1.61 -10.54
CA LEU A 21 15.83 -1.47 -9.59
C LEU A 21 14.53 -1.05 -10.25
N LEU A 22 14.55 -0.03 -11.09
CA LEU A 22 13.35 0.53 -11.71
C LEU A 22 12.56 -0.52 -12.50
N PRO A 23 13.18 -1.44 -13.27
CA PRO A 23 12.46 -2.54 -13.91
C PRO A 23 11.74 -3.47 -12.92
N THR A 24 12.26 -3.59 -11.69
CA THR A 24 11.67 -4.42 -10.63
C THR A 24 10.62 -3.71 -9.79
N LEU A 25 10.53 -2.38 -9.90
CA LEU A 25 9.43 -1.62 -9.29
C LEU A 25 8.11 -1.83 -10.04
N VAL A 26 8.16 -2.44 -11.23
CA VAL A 26 7.03 -2.91 -12.02
C VAL A 26 7.07 -4.44 -12.05
N ARG A 27 5.92 -5.07 -12.06
CA ARG A 27 5.82 -6.53 -12.12
C ARG A 27 6.30 -7.06 -13.46
N GLN A 28 7.15 -8.08 -13.41
CA GLN A 28 7.71 -8.72 -14.61
C GLN A 28 6.66 -9.42 -15.48
N CYS A 29 5.54 -9.85 -14.86
CA CYS A 29 4.42 -10.44 -15.58
C CYS A 29 3.48 -9.40 -16.21
N SER A 30 3.72 -8.10 -16.03
CA SER A 30 2.88 -7.05 -16.58
C SER A 30 3.01 -6.92 -18.10
N LEU A 31 2.08 -6.19 -18.73
CA LEU A 31 2.13 -5.95 -20.18
C LEU A 31 3.46 -5.30 -20.60
N PRO A 32 4.03 -5.67 -21.77
CA PRO A 32 5.33 -5.16 -22.21
C PRO A 32 5.46 -3.64 -22.24
N LYS A 33 4.36 -2.91 -22.47
CA LYS A 33 4.33 -1.43 -22.46
C LYS A 33 4.85 -0.83 -21.14
N TYR A 34 4.68 -1.53 -20.02
CA TYR A 34 5.11 -1.07 -18.69
C TYR A 34 6.62 -1.20 -18.45
N SER A 35 7.35 -1.87 -19.34
CA SER A 35 8.82 -1.91 -19.29
C SER A 35 9.47 -0.57 -19.69
N ASP A 36 8.77 0.27 -20.47
CA ASP A 36 9.29 1.60 -20.85
C ASP A 36 9.12 2.61 -19.70
N GLN A 37 10.19 2.77 -18.95
CA GLN A 37 10.29 3.74 -17.84
C GLN A 37 11.13 4.97 -18.23
N THR A 38 11.30 5.25 -19.53
CA THR A 38 12.14 6.36 -20.00
C THR A 38 11.62 7.73 -19.53
N TYR A 39 10.29 7.85 -19.37
CA TYR A 39 9.64 9.09 -18.95
C TYR A 39 10.10 9.57 -17.57
N ILE A 40 10.06 8.69 -16.56
CA ILE A 40 10.45 9.06 -15.18
C ILE A 40 11.95 9.37 -15.08
N LEU A 41 12.79 8.67 -15.84
CA LEU A 41 14.22 8.95 -15.92
C LEU A 41 14.50 10.34 -16.51
N ASN A 42 13.77 10.72 -17.56
CA ASN A 42 13.87 12.06 -18.15
C ASN A 42 13.37 13.17 -17.21
N LEU A 43 12.33 12.91 -16.41
CA LEU A 43 11.89 13.83 -15.36
C LEU A 43 12.98 14.04 -14.30
N ALA A 44 13.69 12.98 -13.91
CA ALA A 44 14.73 13.06 -12.89
C ALA A 44 15.90 13.96 -13.32
N VAL A 45 16.23 13.98 -14.60
CA VAL A 45 17.27 14.87 -15.15
C VAL A 45 16.87 16.35 -15.02
N GLN A 46 15.57 16.64 -15.11
CA GLN A 46 15.03 18.01 -15.06
C GLN A 46 14.68 18.47 -13.65
N PHE A 47 14.44 17.53 -12.74
CA PHE A 47 13.99 17.82 -11.38
C PHE A 47 14.92 17.18 -10.33
N PRO A 48 15.86 17.95 -9.75
CA PRO A 48 16.83 17.43 -8.80
C PRO A 48 16.24 16.64 -7.62
N PRO A 49 15.10 17.02 -6.99
CA PRO A 49 14.54 16.24 -5.90
C PRO A 49 14.13 14.82 -6.32
N LEU A 50 13.67 14.63 -7.56
CA LEU A 50 13.36 13.29 -8.08
C LEU A 50 14.64 12.46 -8.26
N MET A 51 15.70 13.06 -8.81
CA MET A 51 17.03 12.42 -8.90
C MET A 51 17.53 11.99 -7.52
N GLY A 52 17.39 12.86 -6.51
CA GLY A 52 17.75 12.56 -5.12
C GLY A 52 16.97 11.38 -4.56
N ALA A 53 15.65 11.33 -4.77
CA ALA A 53 14.83 10.21 -4.32
C ALA A 53 15.20 8.88 -5.01
N MET A 54 15.50 8.90 -6.32
CA MET A 54 15.97 7.71 -7.04
C MET A 54 17.29 7.18 -6.49
N ILE A 55 18.27 8.07 -6.27
CA ILE A 55 19.58 7.71 -5.69
C ILE A 55 19.40 7.19 -4.26
N ALA A 56 18.51 7.80 -3.47
CA ALA A 56 18.22 7.35 -2.12
C ALA A 56 17.65 5.92 -2.10
N VAL A 57 16.68 5.63 -2.96
CA VAL A 57 16.11 4.28 -3.11
C VAL A 57 17.21 3.30 -3.57
N ALA A 58 18.05 3.68 -4.53
CA ALA A 58 19.15 2.83 -4.96
C ALA A 58 20.14 2.50 -3.85
N ALA A 59 20.51 3.49 -3.03
CA ALA A 59 21.44 3.33 -1.94
C ALA A 59 20.95 2.31 -0.89
N VAL A 60 19.69 2.38 -0.48
CA VAL A 60 19.14 1.45 0.54
C VAL A 60 18.90 0.04 -0.02
N ARG A 61 18.76 -0.09 -1.35
CA ARG A 61 18.48 -1.36 -2.03
C ARG A 61 19.73 -2.06 -2.56
N LEU A 62 20.88 -1.39 -2.50
CA LEU A 62 22.12 -1.98 -2.97
C LEU A 62 22.42 -3.26 -2.17
N PRO A 63 22.66 -4.43 -2.80
CA PRO A 63 22.84 -5.71 -2.11
C PRO A 63 24.05 -5.76 -1.18
N ARG A 64 24.95 -4.78 -1.31
CA ARG A 64 26.14 -4.64 -0.47
C ARG A 64 25.76 -3.73 0.70
N HIS A 65 25.79 -4.28 1.91
CA HIS A 65 25.66 -3.53 3.16
C HIS A 65 26.90 -2.66 3.39
N ASP A 66 27.06 -1.63 2.57
CA ASP A 66 28.07 -0.60 2.73
C ASP A 66 27.40 0.61 3.38
N GLU A 67 27.78 0.88 4.63
CA GLU A 67 27.25 1.99 5.41
C GLU A 67 27.46 3.35 4.72
N SER A 68 28.50 3.48 3.88
CA SER A 68 28.77 4.71 3.14
C SER A 68 27.67 5.02 2.11
N TYR A 69 27.18 4.00 1.39
CA TYR A 69 26.07 4.16 0.45
C TYR A 69 24.77 4.46 1.19
N LEU A 70 24.50 3.80 2.32
CA LEU A 70 23.31 4.10 3.12
C LEU A 70 23.33 5.56 3.62
N HIS A 71 24.47 6.03 4.13
CA HIS A 71 24.64 7.42 4.57
C HIS A 71 24.47 8.41 3.41
N LEU A 72 24.98 8.08 2.22
CA LEU A 72 24.75 8.86 1.01
C LEU A 72 23.26 8.90 0.63
N GLY A 73 22.59 7.75 0.67
CA GLY A 73 21.15 7.64 0.41
C GLY A 73 20.33 8.51 1.34
N LEU A 74 20.66 8.53 2.64
CA LEU A 74 20.02 9.39 3.63
C LEU A 74 20.21 10.88 3.31
N LYS A 75 21.40 11.29 2.85
CA LYS A 75 21.64 12.67 2.39
C LYS A 75 20.77 13.02 1.18
N CYS A 76 20.67 12.13 0.20
CA CYS A 76 19.84 12.34 -0.99
C CYS A 76 18.34 12.38 -0.64
N TYR A 77 17.88 11.55 0.30
CA TYR A 77 16.53 11.57 0.84
C TYR A 77 16.21 12.93 1.50
N HIS A 78 17.07 13.38 2.42
CA HIS A 78 16.90 14.67 3.09
C HIS A 78 16.93 15.84 2.12
N PHE A 79 17.86 15.82 1.15
CA PHE A 79 17.90 16.83 0.08
C PHE A 79 16.57 16.93 -0.64
N SER A 80 15.98 15.78 -1.00
CA SER A 80 14.72 15.73 -1.75
C SER A 80 13.58 16.34 -0.95
N ILE A 81 13.43 15.94 0.32
CA ILE A 81 12.40 16.49 1.21
C ILE A 81 12.58 17.98 1.46
N GLN A 82 13.80 18.42 1.73
CA GLN A 82 14.09 19.84 1.99
C GLN A 82 13.72 20.69 0.77
N ASN A 83 14.13 20.29 -0.43
CA ASN A 83 13.81 21.02 -1.65
C ASN A 83 12.30 21.03 -1.95
N LEU A 84 11.59 19.93 -1.68
CA LEU A 84 10.14 19.92 -1.80
C LEU A 84 9.49 20.90 -0.81
N ARG A 85 9.93 20.91 0.45
CA ARG A 85 9.42 21.85 1.47
C ARG A 85 9.68 23.31 1.10
N GLU A 86 10.89 23.64 0.65
CA GLU A 86 11.25 24.99 0.20
C GLU A 86 10.44 25.40 -1.04
N GLY A 87 10.26 24.49 -2.01
CA GLY A 87 9.44 24.74 -3.18
C GLY A 87 7.96 24.94 -2.83
N LEU A 88 7.42 24.18 -1.89
CA LEU A 88 6.05 24.37 -1.39
C LEU A 88 5.90 25.70 -0.63
N ALA A 89 6.85 26.05 0.23
CA ALA A 89 6.82 27.30 0.99
C ALA A 89 6.97 28.57 0.13
N SER A 90 7.46 28.42 -1.10
CA SER A 90 7.61 29.49 -2.09
C SER A 90 6.54 29.46 -3.19
N ASP A 91 5.47 28.68 -3.00
CA ASP A 91 4.38 28.49 -3.98
C ASP A 91 4.89 28.13 -5.40
N LYS A 92 6.01 27.41 -5.47
CA LYS A 92 6.64 27.00 -6.74
C LYS A 92 5.84 25.95 -7.49
N TYR A 93 4.94 25.26 -6.80
CA TYR A 93 4.22 24.09 -7.29
C TYR A 93 2.72 24.34 -7.37
N LYS A 94 2.12 23.89 -8.46
CA LYS A 94 0.66 23.89 -8.69
C LYS A 94 0.00 22.64 -8.10
N GLY A 95 0.79 21.60 -7.80
CA GLY A 95 0.32 20.33 -7.23
C GLY A 95 -0.11 19.30 -8.27
N ASN A 96 0.04 19.60 -9.57
CA ASN A 96 -0.31 18.69 -10.67
C ASN A 96 0.91 18.21 -11.46
N GLU A 97 2.12 18.48 -10.97
CA GLU A 97 3.37 18.17 -11.66
C GLU A 97 3.80 16.72 -11.46
N ASP A 98 4.19 16.06 -12.56
CA ASP A 98 4.55 14.64 -12.59
C ASP A 98 5.74 14.31 -11.70
N TYR A 99 6.75 15.19 -11.71
CA TYR A 99 7.94 15.02 -10.90
C TYR A 99 7.64 15.08 -9.39
N LEU A 100 6.60 15.80 -8.95
CA LEU A 100 6.20 15.84 -7.53
C LEU A 100 5.59 14.51 -7.11
N LEU A 101 4.68 13.98 -7.93
CA LEU A 101 4.05 12.68 -7.67
C LEU A 101 5.11 11.57 -7.64
N ALA A 102 5.98 11.54 -8.66
CA ALA A 102 7.09 10.58 -8.74
C ALA A 102 8.01 10.63 -7.52
N THR A 103 8.42 11.84 -7.12
CA THR A 103 9.30 12.03 -5.96
C THR A 103 8.62 11.54 -4.69
N THR A 104 7.34 11.89 -4.50
CA THR A 104 6.56 11.51 -3.32
C THR A 104 6.42 9.99 -3.20
N ILE A 105 6.13 9.30 -4.31
CA ILE A 105 6.05 7.83 -4.33
C ILE A 105 7.41 7.20 -4.01
N LEU A 106 8.52 7.70 -4.57
CA LEU A 106 9.85 7.16 -4.29
C LEU A 106 10.30 7.41 -2.84
N LEU A 107 9.91 8.53 -2.23
CA LEU A 107 10.14 8.78 -0.80
C LEU A 107 9.35 7.80 0.08
N CYS A 108 8.12 7.47 -0.31
CA CYS A 108 7.33 6.41 0.33
C CYS A 108 8.02 5.04 0.22
N ILE A 109 8.55 4.69 -0.96
CA ILE A 109 9.30 3.45 -1.18
C ILE A 109 10.56 3.43 -0.30
N TRP A 110 11.33 4.51 -0.26
CA TRP A 110 12.55 4.60 0.54
C TRP A 110 12.30 4.35 2.04
N GLU A 111 11.24 4.95 2.59
CA GLU A 111 10.82 4.78 3.99
C GLU A 111 10.42 3.32 4.28
N ASN A 112 9.71 2.65 3.35
CA ASN A 112 9.39 1.23 3.47
C ASN A 112 10.62 0.33 3.42
N CYS A 113 11.68 0.76 2.73
CA CYS A 113 12.91 -0.02 2.59
C CYS A 113 13.89 0.14 3.77
N GLN A 114 13.63 1.02 4.75
CA GLN A 114 14.57 1.24 5.84
C GLN A 114 14.74 -0.01 6.72
N PRO A 115 15.99 -0.47 6.96
CA PRO A 115 16.25 -1.68 7.74
C PRO A 115 15.75 -1.53 9.19
N ASP A 116 15.85 -0.34 9.77
CA ASP A 116 15.56 -0.06 11.18
C ASP A 116 14.43 0.98 11.32
N GLY A 117 13.44 0.72 12.18
CA GLY A 117 12.35 1.65 12.49
C GLY A 117 10.97 1.29 11.92
N ILE A 118 9.92 1.93 12.47
CA ILE A 118 8.57 1.93 11.91
C ILE A 118 8.60 2.90 10.72
N PRO A 119 8.23 2.47 9.49
CA PRO A 119 8.26 3.35 8.32
C PRO A 119 7.44 4.62 8.56
N ASN A 120 8.01 5.81 8.32
CA ASN A 120 7.28 7.07 8.43
C ASN A 120 6.63 7.43 7.08
N THR A 121 5.84 6.50 6.55
CA THR A 121 5.27 6.58 5.20
C THR A 121 3.96 7.34 5.13
N SER A 122 3.25 7.49 6.25
CA SER A 122 1.90 8.10 6.29
C SER A 122 1.87 9.48 5.64
N HIS A 123 2.89 10.32 5.88
CA HIS A 123 2.99 11.66 5.29
C HIS A 123 3.11 11.64 3.76
N HIS A 124 3.91 10.71 3.22
CA HIS A 124 4.12 10.61 1.77
C HIS A 124 2.87 10.09 1.06
N VAL A 125 2.16 9.13 1.67
CA VAL A 125 0.91 8.63 1.10
C VAL A 125 -0.19 9.69 1.14
N VAL A 126 -0.34 10.43 2.24
CA VAL A 126 -1.28 11.57 2.30
C VAL A 126 -0.94 12.63 1.25
N ALA A 127 0.35 12.96 1.10
CA ALA A 127 0.80 13.90 0.08
C ALA A 127 0.49 13.39 -1.35
N ALA A 128 0.72 12.12 -1.63
CA ALA A 128 0.37 11.51 -2.92
C ALA A 128 -1.14 11.57 -3.19
N GLY A 129 -1.98 11.29 -2.19
CA GLY A 129 -3.44 11.42 -2.29
C GLY A 129 -3.86 12.86 -2.61
N ASN A 130 -3.27 13.85 -1.93
CA ASN A 130 -3.53 15.27 -2.21
C ASN A 130 -3.12 15.67 -3.64
N LEU A 131 -1.96 15.19 -4.12
CA LEU A 131 -1.54 15.41 -5.51
C LEU A 131 -2.52 14.77 -6.49
N LEU A 132 -2.94 13.53 -6.26
CA LEU A 132 -3.92 12.84 -7.12
C LEU A 132 -5.30 13.50 -7.11
N ARG A 133 -5.69 14.14 -6.00
CA ARG A 133 -6.92 14.94 -5.93
C ARG A 133 -6.89 16.16 -6.86
N LEU A 134 -5.73 16.79 -7.00
CA LEU A 134 -5.52 17.99 -7.83
C LEU A 134 -5.27 17.66 -9.31
N ARG A 135 -5.05 16.39 -9.63
CA ARG A 135 -4.69 15.92 -10.97
C ARG A 135 -5.89 15.39 -11.71
N CYS A 136 -5.82 15.47 -13.03
CA CYS A 136 -6.69 14.74 -13.94
C CYS A 136 -5.83 13.76 -14.76
N PRO A 137 -6.37 12.62 -15.18
CA PRO A 137 -5.68 11.74 -16.11
C PRO A 137 -5.25 12.49 -17.36
N LYS A 138 -4.03 12.21 -17.84
CA LYS A 138 -3.55 12.77 -19.10
C LYS A 138 -4.45 12.35 -20.27
N PRO A 139 -4.64 13.25 -21.25
CA PRO A 139 -5.37 12.88 -22.47
C PRO A 139 -4.57 11.82 -23.24
N ARG A 140 -5.29 10.98 -23.99
CA ARG A 140 -4.72 9.92 -24.83
C ARG A 140 -3.72 10.38 -25.88
N SER A 141 -3.76 11.66 -26.25
CA SER A 141 -2.77 12.27 -27.16
C SER A 141 -1.38 12.41 -26.54
N SER A 142 -1.23 12.12 -25.25
CA SER A 142 0.06 12.10 -24.56
C SER A 142 0.91 10.91 -25.00
N SER A 143 2.22 10.95 -24.75
CA SER A 143 3.10 9.83 -25.07
C SER A 143 2.73 8.58 -24.25
N GLN A 144 2.91 7.40 -24.86
CA GLN A 144 2.68 6.12 -24.19
C GLN A 144 3.45 6.00 -22.85
N SER A 145 4.69 6.46 -22.83
CA SER A 145 5.54 6.45 -21.63
C SER A 145 5.03 7.38 -20.51
N ALA A 146 4.33 8.46 -20.85
CA ALA A 146 3.67 9.33 -19.86
C ALA A 146 2.42 8.68 -19.28
N LEU A 147 1.63 7.96 -20.10
CA LEU A 147 0.47 7.21 -19.64
C LEU A 147 0.87 6.04 -18.72
N VAL A 148 1.93 5.31 -19.11
CA VAL A 148 2.56 4.26 -18.28
C VAL A 148 3.00 4.82 -16.93
N PHE A 149 3.68 5.97 -16.94
CA PHE A 149 4.11 6.65 -15.72
C PHE A 149 2.93 6.98 -14.78
N GLU A 150 1.86 7.57 -15.30
CA GLU A 150 0.69 7.93 -14.48
C GLU A 150 0.06 6.69 -13.87
N ARG A 151 -0.09 5.63 -14.66
CA ARG A 151 -0.68 4.38 -14.21
C ARG A 151 0.15 3.73 -13.10
N THR A 152 1.46 3.66 -13.27
CA THR A 152 2.40 3.18 -12.25
C THR A 152 2.26 3.97 -10.94
N CYS A 153 2.22 5.31 -11.00
CA CYS A 153 2.11 6.13 -9.79
C CYS A 153 0.78 5.95 -9.06
N VAL A 154 -0.33 5.89 -9.79
CA VAL A 154 -1.67 5.69 -9.22
C VAL A 154 -1.78 4.32 -8.56
N GLU A 155 -1.29 3.28 -9.22
CA GLU A 155 -1.27 1.94 -8.65
C GLU A 155 -0.35 1.83 -7.42
N SER A 156 0.84 2.44 -7.44
CA SER A 156 1.70 2.53 -6.25
C SER A 156 1.00 3.24 -5.09
N PHE A 157 0.24 4.31 -5.35
CA PHE A 157 -0.55 4.99 -4.33
C PHE A 157 -1.62 4.08 -3.73
N ILE A 158 -2.39 3.37 -4.56
CA ILE A 158 -3.45 2.45 -4.11
C ILE A 158 -2.85 1.32 -3.26
N TYR A 159 -1.74 0.75 -3.73
CA TYR A 159 -1.02 -0.31 -3.04
C TYR A 159 -0.57 0.15 -1.65
N HIS A 160 0.20 1.24 -1.57
CA HIS A 160 0.72 1.73 -0.29
C HIS A 160 -0.40 2.18 0.65
N SER A 161 -1.44 2.85 0.12
CA SER A 161 -2.58 3.29 0.92
C SER A 161 -3.30 2.11 1.57
N SER A 162 -3.72 1.12 0.76
CA SER A 162 -4.47 -0.03 1.25
C SER A 162 -3.67 -0.87 2.24
N LEU A 163 -2.36 -1.04 2.02
CA LEU A 163 -1.49 -1.80 2.92
C LEU A 163 -1.22 -1.05 4.23
N LEU A 164 -0.84 0.23 4.18
CA LEU A 164 -0.49 0.99 5.38
C LEU A 164 -1.69 1.23 6.29
N MET A 165 -2.90 1.31 5.73
CA MET A 165 -4.15 1.36 6.51
C MET A 165 -4.32 0.15 7.44
N LEU A 166 -3.72 -1.01 7.15
CA LEU A 166 -3.77 -2.16 8.06
C LEU A 166 -3.01 -1.90 9.37
N PHE A 167 -1.95 -1.09 9.30
CA PHE A 167 -1.02 -0.88 10.41
C PHE A 167 -1.21 0.47 11.11
N ASP A 168 -1.59 1.52 10.36
CA ASP A 168 -1.87 2.86 10.88
C ASP A 168 -3.36 3.17 10.82
N ARG A 169 -4.01 3.18 11.98
CA ARG A 169 -5.45 3.47 12.11
C ARG A 169 -5.81 4.93 11.81
N SER A 170 -4.85 5.85 11.90
CA SER A 170 -5.07 7.27 11.61
C SER A 170 -5.05 7.57 10.10
N LEU A 171 -4.51 6.65 9.31
CA LEU A 171 -4.39 6.78 7.87
C LEU A 171 -5.66 6.26 7.18
N ASP A 172 -6.25 7.07 6.31
CA ASP A 172 -7.37 6.68 5.43
C ASP A 172 -7.43 7.55 4.15
N PRO A 173 -6.36 7.57 3.34
CA PRO A 173 -6.26 8.40 2.13
C PRO A 173 -7.22 7.96 1.02
N LEU A 174 -7.74 6.73 1.10
CA LEU A 174 -8.72 6.18 0.16
C LEU A 174 -10.17 6.48 0.55
N ALA A 175 -10.43 7.18 1.67
CA ALA A 175 -11.79 7.61 2.02
C ALA A 175 -12.22 8.89 1.30
N ASP A 176 -11.30 9.67 0.72
CA ASP A 176 -11.64 10.92 0.02
C ASP A 176 -12.39 10.59 -1.29
N PRO A 177 -13.67 11.00 -1.43
CA PRO A 177 -14.47 10.70 -2.62
C PRO A 177 -13.89 11.28 -3.91
N GLN A 178 -13.25 12.44 -3.84
CA GLN A 178 -12.64 13.09 -5.01
C GLN A 178 -11.40 12.31 -5.47
N VAL A 179 -10.62 11.78 -4.52
CA VAL A 179 -9.49 10.89 -4.83
C VAL A 179 -10.00 9.61 -5.49
N LEU A 180 -11.05 9.00 -4.96
CA LEU A 180 -11.65 7.77 -5.52
C LEU A 180 -12.22 8.00 -6.92
N GLU A 181 -12.92 9.10 -7.15
CA GLU A 181 -13.44 9.46 -8.47
C GLU A 181 -12.29 9.63 -9.47
N ASN A 182 -11.24 10.34 -9.09
CA ASN A 182 -10.06 10.51 -9.95
C ASN A 182 -9.37 9.19 -10.23
N ILE A 183 -9.20 8.32 -9.22
CA ILE A 183 -8.64 6.98 -9.39
C ILE A 183 -9.42 6.24 -10.47
N GLN A 184 -10.75 6.15 -10.38
CA GLN A 184 -11.55 5.40 -11.35
C GLN A 184 -11.30 5.85 -12.81
N ARG A 185 -11.10 7.15 -13.04
CA ARG A 185 -10.81 7.68 -14.39
C ARG A 185 -9.49 7.15 -14.98
N TYR A 186 -8.54 6.71 -14.17
CA TYR A 186 -7.30 6.06 -14.64
C TYR A 186 -7.48 4.58 -15.05
N PHE A 187 -8.62 3.96 -14.76
CA PHE A 187 -8.88 2.53 -14.99
C PHE A 187 -10.05 2.23 -15.94
N VAL A 188 -10.87 3.23 -16.28
CA VAL A 188 -12.09 3.06 -17.10
C VAL A 188 -11.84 3.25 -18.60
N ASP A 189 -10.62 3.58 -19.01
CA ASP A 189 -10.28 3.80 -20.43
C ASP A 189 -10.43 2.51 -21.27
N PRO A 190 -11.36 2.43 -22.24
CA PRO A 190 -11.57 1.22 -23.05
C PRO A 190 -10.42 0.87 -24.01
N ASP A 191 -9.48 1.79 -24.29
CA ASP A 191 -8.27 1.53 -25.08
C ASP A 191 -7.09 1.07 -24.20
N HIS A 192 -7.27 1.12 -22.87
CA HIS A 192 -6.40 0.54 -21.85
C HIS A 192 -7.23 -0.30 -20.86
N PRO A 193 -7.86 -1.41 -21.32
CA PRO A 193 -8.74 -2.25 -20.53
C PRO A 193 -7.92 -3.12 -19.57
N ASP A 194 -7.15 -2.47 -18.69
CA ASP A 194 -6.25 -3.14 -17.78
C ASP A 194 -6.96 -3.53 -16.49
N ASP A 195 -8.20 -3.09 -16.26
CA ASP A 195 -9.04 -3.62 -15.19
C ASP A 195 -9.72 -4.92 -15.65
N ALA A 196 -9.01 -6.04 -15.49
CA ALA A 196 -9.62 -7.35 -15.62
C ALA A 196 -10.67 -7.54 -14.52
N GLY A 197 -11.65 -8.41 -14.77
CA GLY A 197 -12.66 -8.80 -13.78
C GLY A 197 -12.06 -9.45 -12.51
N PRO A 198 -12.90 -10.00 -11.62
CA PRO A 198 -12.44 -10.61 -10.37
C PRO A 198 -11.37 -11.67 -10.63
N GLY A 199 -10.18 -11.53 -10.05
CA GLY A 199 -9.05 -12.45 -10.22
C GLY A 199 -7.68 -11.77 -10.21
N TRP A 200 -6.63 -12.60 -10.30
CA TRP A 200 -5.27 -12.14 -10.51
C TRP A 200 -5.08 -11.77 -11.97
N THR A 201 -4.39 -10.67 -12.24
CA THR A 201 -4.20 -10.19 -13.61
C THR A 201 -2.78 -9.74 -13.87
N ASN A 202 -2.31 -10.03 -15.08
CA ASN A 202 -1.03 -9.59 -15.62
C ASN A 202 -1.14 -8.22 -16.31
N THR A 203 -2.27 -7.53 -16.17
CA THR A 203 -2.53 -6.24 -16.83
C THR A 203 -2.09 -5.03 -16.01
N GLN A 204 -1.80 -5.24 -14.72
CA GLN A 204 -1.51 -4.18 -13.75
C GLN A 204 0.02 -4.13 -13.50
N PRO A 205 0.69 -2.97 -13.67
CA PRO A 205 2.13 -2.83 -13.45
C PRO A 205 2.56 -3.00 -11.99
N ILE A 206 1.73 -2.61 -11.02
CA ILE A 206 2.10 -2.66 -9.59
C ILE A 206 1.12 -3.53 -8.83
N LEU A 207 -0.18 -3.31 -9.04
CA LEU A 207 -1.21 -4.17 -8.48
C LEU A 207 -1.15 -5.54 -9.18
N ASP A 208 -1.62 -6.56 -8.49
CA ASP A 208 -1.55 -7.96 -8.94
C ASP A 208 -2.93 -8.60 -9.04
N ALA A 209 -3.88 -7.99 -8.36
CA ALA A 209 -5.29 -8.00 -8.67
C ALA A 209 -5.72 -6.64 -9.24
N SER A 210 -6.95 -6.59 -9.73
CA SER A 210 -7.60 -5.33 -10.07
C SER A 210 -7.65 -4.37 -8.87
N TYR A 211 -7.57 -3.06 -9.14
CA TYR A 211 -7.59 -2.02 -8.11
C TYR A 211 -8.82 -2.08 -7.20
N LYS A 212 -9.94 -2.60 -7.71
CA LYS A 212 -11.18 -2.79 -6.94
C LYS A 212 -10.99 -3.74 -5.76
N PHE A 213 -10.09 -4.72 -5.88
CA PHE A 213 -9.74 -5.62 -4.77
C PHE A 213 -9.03 -4.86 -3.64
N PHE A 214 -8.13 -3.94 -3.98
CA PHE A 214 -7.43 -3.11 -3.00
C PHE A 214 -8.34 -2.06 -2.36
N LEU A 215 -9.30 -1.50 -3.11
CA LEU A 215 -10.35 -0.65 -2.54
C LEU A 215 -11.27 -1.43 -1.58
N LEU A 216 -11.68 -2.65 -1.97
CA LEU A 216 -12.43 -3.56 -1.09
C LEU A 216 -11.64 -3.88 0.18
N THR A 217 -10.33 -4.10 0.07
CA THR A 217 -9.44 -4.32 1.22
C THR A 217 -9.44 -3.10 2.15
N ALA A 218 -9.38 -1.88 1.60
CA ALA A 218 -9.44 -0.65 2.39
C ALA A 218 -10.79 -0.50 3.11
N ASP A 219 -11.91 -0.82 2.45
CA ASP A 219 -13.26 -0.77 3.05
C ASP A 219 -13.43 -1.78 4.18
N ILE A 220 -13.00 -3.03 3.98
CA ILE A 220 -13.00 -4.07 5.01
C ILE A 220 -12.09 -3.66 6.17
N THR A 221 -10.92 -3.11 5.87
CA THR A 221 -9.99 -2.61 6.88
C THR A 221 -10.65 -1.51 7.72
N ARG A 222 -11.33 -0.55 7.10
CA ARG A 222 -12.03 0.53 7.78
C ARG A 222 -13.09 -0.01 8.73
N LEU A 223 -13.94 -0.92 8.26
CA LEU A 223 -14.95 -1.56 9.09
C LEU A 223 -14.30 -2.36 10.25
N SER A 224 -13.18 -3.04 9.99
CA SER A 224 -12.50 -3.87 11.00
C SER A 224 -11.86 -3.07 12.13
N ARG A 225 -11.73 -1.75 11.99
CA ARG A 225 -11.19 -0.87 13.03
C ARG A 225 -12.18 -0.62 14.16
N HIS A 226 -13.49 -0.85 13.93
CA HIS A 226 -14.48 -0.78 15.00
C HIS A 226 -14.14 -1.79 16.09
N ASN A 227 -14.16 -1.33 17.35
CA ASN A 227 -13.94 -2.16 18.53
C ASN A 227 -15.26 -2.35 19.32
N ARG A 228 -16.39 -2.17 18.64
CA ARG A 228 -17.74 -2.35 19.17
C ARG A 228 -18.51 -3.31 18.25
N PRO A 229 -19.60 -3.94 18.72
CA PRO A 229 -20.55 -4.60 17.84
C PRO A 229 -21.02 -3.65 16.73
N LEU A 230 -21.20 -4.20 15.54
CA LEU A 230 -21.69 -3.47 14.38
C LEU A 230 -23.17 -3.08 14.60
N ASP A 231 -23.54 -1.88 14.18
CA ASP A 231 -24.95 -1.47 14.11
C ASP A 231 -25.63 -2.03 12.85
N GLU A 232 -26.94 -1.81 12.68
CA GLU A 232 -27.71 -2.37 11.55
C GLU A 232 -27.19 -1.93 10.17
N VAL A 233 -26.70 -0.69 10.07
CA VAL A 233 -26.18 -0.12 8.82
C VAL A 233 -24.81 -0.74 8.52
N GLU A 234 -23.94 -0.80 9.53
CA GLU A 234 -22.63 -1.44 9.45
C GLU A 234 -22.73 -2.94 9.17
N LEU A 235 -23.74 -3.62 9.71
CA LEU A 235 -23.99 -5.04 9.48
C LEU A 235 -24.44 -5.30 8.03
N SER A 236 -25.29 -4.42 7.48
CA SER A 236 -25.66 -4.47 6.06
C SER A 236 -24.45 -4.27 5.15
N LEU A 237 -23.57 -3.33 5.51
CA LEU A 237 -22.30 -3.10 4.83
C LEU A 237 -21.38 -4.34 4.95
N TYR A 238 -21.26 -4.93 6.12
CA TYR A 238 -20.48 -6.15 6.37
C TYR A 238 -20.88 -7.27 5.42
N TYR A 239 -22.17 -7.62 5.35
CA TYR A 239 -22.64 -8.69 4.47
C TYR A 239 -22.38 -8.40 2.98
N ARG A 240 -22.51 -7.13 2.57
CA ARG A 240 -22.16 -6.71 1.21
C ARG A 240 -20.68 -6.93 0.91
N LEU A 241 -19.80 -6.43 1.79
CA LEU A 241 -18.34 -6.58 1.64
C LEU A 241 -17.91 -8.05 1.68
N GLN A 242 -18.53 -8.86 2.54
CA GLN A 242 -18.28 -10.30 2.64
C GLN A 242 -18.68 -11.02 1.34
N SER A 243 -19.86 -10.71 0.78
CA SER A 243 -20.32 -11.26 -0.50
C SER A 243 -19.39 -10.86 -1.65
N ASP A 244 -19.02 -9.58 -1.73
CA ASP A 244 -18.10 -9.09 -2.75
C ASP A 244 -16.73 -9.77 -2.64
N PHE A 245 -16.19 -9.89 -1.42
CA PHE A 245 -14.93 -10.58 -1.15
C PHE A 245 -14.98 -12.06 -1.49
N HIS A 246 -16.10 -12.75 -1.20
CA HIS A 246 -16.24 -14.16 -1.50
C HIS A 246 -16.05 -14.46 -3.00
N ARG A 247 -16.55 -13.57 -3.88
CA ARG A 247 -16.33 -13.69 -5.33
C ARG A 247 -14.85 -13.57 -5.70
N TRP A 248 -14.11 -12.64 -5.09
CA TRP A 248 -12.67 -12.50 -5.29
C TRP A 248 -11.91 -13.73 -4.83
N GLU A 249 -12.21 -14.20 -3.62
CA GLU A 249 -11.55 -15.35 -3.03
C GLU A 249 -11.74 -16.61 -3.88
N GLN A 250 -12.96 -16.89 -4.34
CA GLN A 250 -13.22 -18.04 -5.21
C GLN A 250 -12.37 -18.00 -6.49
N THR A 251 -12.25 -16.83 -7.12
CA THR A 251 -11.44 -16.73 -8.35
C THR A 251 -9.96 -16.88 -8.05
N ILE A 252 -9.44 -16.22 -7.01
CA ILE A 252 -8.03 -16.30 -6.62
C ILE A 252 -7.65 -17.75 -6.29
N ARG A 253 -8.47 -18.47 -5.51
CA ARG A 253 -8.24 -19.88 -5.18
C ARG A 253 -8.24 -20.78 -6.41
N LYS A 254 -9.13 -20.54 -7.38
CA LYS A 254 -9.11 -21.27 -8.66
C LYS A 254 -7.82 -21.04 -9.43
N THR A 255 -7.36 -19.79 -9.50
CA THR A 255 -6.13 -19.42 -10.23
C THR A 255 -4.86 -19.94 -9.54
N ALA A 256 -4.83 -20.00 -8.21
CA ALA A 256 -3.66 -20.46 -7.45
C ALA A 256 -3.43 -21.98 -7.49
N ASN A 257 -4.44 -22.77 -7.88
CA ASN A 257 -4.31 -24.22 -8.06
C ASN A 257 -3.58 -24.60 -9.36
N ASP A 258 -3.34 -23.64 -10.26
CA ASP A 258 -2.44 -23.83 -11.40
C ASP A 258 -0.99 -23.85 -10.87
N GLN A 259 -0.29 -24.98 -11.05
CA GLN A 259 1.00 -25.29 -10.37
C GLN A 259 2.16 -24.31 -10.61
N ASP A 260 2.03 -23.35 -11.53
CA ASP A 260 3.09 -22.41 -11.94
C ASP A 260 2.90 -20.96 -11.45
N LYS A 261 1.88 -20.66 -10.63
CA LYS A 261 1.56 -19.28 -10.23
C LYS A 261 1.95 -18.93 -8.81
N ASP A 262 2.40 -17.68 -8.64
CA ASP A 262 2.66 -17.04 -7.36
C ASP A 262 1.43 -17.13 -6.44
N ARG A 263 1.63 -17.67 -5.23
CA ARG A 263 0.58 -17.88 -4.22
C ARG A 263 0.33 -16.66 -3.33
N THR A 264 0.98 -15.53 -3.59
CA THR A 264 0.83 -14.30 -2.81
C THR A 264 -0.63 -13.83 -2.72
N GLY A 265 -1.43 -14.01 -3.77
CA GLY A 265 -2.87 -13.70 -3.75
C GLY A 265 -3.63 -14.47 -2.66
N LEU A 266 -3.26 -15.71 -2.35
CA LEU A 266 -3.88 -16.49 -1.28
C LEU A 266 -3.62 -15.84 0.09
N LEU A 267 -2.41 -15.34 0.35
CA LEU A 267 -2.11 -14.66 1.62
C LEU A 267 -2.95 -13.40 1.81
N TYR A 268 -3.16 -12.61 0.76
CA TYR A 268 -4.08 -11.47 0.83
C TYR A 268 -5.50 -11.91 1.18
N THR A 269 -5.99 -12.98 0.56
CA THR A 269 -7.34 -13.49 0.88
C THR A 269 -7.45 -13.97 2.33
N LEU A 270 -6.44 -14.65 2.87
CA LEU A 270 -6.44 -15.10 4.26
C LEU A 270 -6.37 -13.93 5.25
N ALA A 271 -5.57 -12.91 4.96
CA ALA A 271 -5.49 -11.70 5.76
C ALA A 271 -6.85 -10.96 5.80
N ILE A 272 -7.50 -10.80 4.65
CA ILE A 272 -8.83 -10.16 4.57
C ILE A 272 -9.89 -11.01 5.27
N ARG A 273 -9.83 -12.34 5.13
CA ARG A 273 -10.75 -13.23 5.84
C ARG A 273 -10.59 -13.12 7.36
N ALA A 274 -9.37 -12.97 7.86
CA ALA A 274 -9.15 -12.75 9.29
C ALA A 274 -9.75 -11.42 9.78
N LEU A 275 -9.69 -10.36 8.97
CA LEU A 275 -10.37 -9.09 9.26
C LEU A 275 -11.89 -9.27 9.30
N LEU A 276 -12.47 -10.01 8.34
CA LEU A 276 -13.90 -10.31 8.29
C LEU A 276 -14.36 -11.17 9.47
N LEU A 277 -13.58 -12.19 9.85
CA LEU A 277 -13.87 -13.03 11.01
C LEU A 277 -13.84 -12.21 12.31
N LYS A 278 -12.90 -11.27 12.44
CA LYS A 278 -12.85 -10.38 13.60
C LYS A 278 -14.15 -9.60 13.80
N MET A 279 -14.84 -9.28 12.71
CA MET A 279 -16.09 -8.52 12.72
C MET A 279 -17.34 -9.40 12.74
N ASP A 280 -17.19 -10.72 12.69
CA ASP A 280 -18.30 -11.65 12.56
C ASP A 280 -19.22 -11.58 13.79
N PRO A 281 -20.52 -11.25 13.63
CA PRO A 281 -21.46 -11.22 14.75
C PRO A 281 -21.65 -12.58 15.42
N HIS A 282 -21.30 -13.68 14.76
CA HIS A 282 -21.38 -15.04 15.27
C HIS A 282 -20.02 -15.60 15.75
N LEU A 283 -19.00 -14.75 15.90
CA LEU A 283 -17.64 -15.17 16.25
C LEU A 283 -17.56 -16.09 17.49
N HIS A 284 -18.46 -15.93 18.47
CA HIS A 284 -18.52 -16.78 19.67
C HIS A 284 -18.85 -18.25 19.38
N GLU A 285 -19.44 -18.56 18.23
CA GLU A 285 -19.76 -19.92 17.79
C GLU A 285 -18.62 -20.55 16.98
N ILE A 286 -17.66 -19.74 16.50
CA ILE A 286 -16.58 -20.15 15.59
C ILE A 286 -15.28 -20.34 16.38
N SER A 287 -15.25 -21.34 17.26
CA SER A 287 -13.99 -21.75 17.91
C SER A 287 -13.03 -22.35 16.88
N GLY A 288 -11.84 -21.76 16.71
CA GLY A 288 -10.76 -22.30 15.86
C GLY A 288 -10.61 -21.68 14.46
N GLY A 289 -11.49 -20.75 14.06
CA GLY A 289 -11.41 -20.11 12.73
C GLY A 289 -10.10 -19.36 12.48
N PHE A 290 -9.62 -18.60 13.47
CA PHE A 290 -8.32 -17.89 13.38
C PHE A 290 -7.13 -18.84 13.34
N GLU A 291 -7.16 -19.95 14.09
CA GLU A 291 -6.10 -20.94 14.12
C GLU A 291 -5.98 -21.67 12.77
N SER A 292 -7.12 -22.01 12.16
CA SER A 292 -7.17 -22.60 10.82
C SER A 292 -6.59 -21.66 9.77
N LEU A 293 -6.95 -20.36 9.79
CA LEU A 293 -6.37 -19.39 8.86
C LEU A 293 -4.86 -19.22 9.04
N LEU A 294 -4.39 -19.21 10.29
CA LEU A 294 -2.96 -19.12 10.58
C LEU A 294 -2.21 -20.34 10.05
N HIS A 295 -2.76 -21.54 10.26
CA HIS A 295 -2.17 -22.78 9.74
C HIS A 295 -2.10 -22.77 8.22
N GLU A 296 -3.21 -22.45 7.53
CA GLU A 296 -3.25 -22.33 6.07
C GLU A 296 -2.24 -21.29 5.55
N SER A 297 -2.10 -20.15 6.26
CA SER A 297 -1.11 -19.12 5.90
C SER A 297 0.32 -19.66 6.00
N LEU A 298 0.64 -20.39 7.07
CA LEU A 298 1.97 -20.98 7.28
C LEU A 298 2.30 -22.05 6.24
N GLU A 299 1.32 -22.80 5.76
CA GLU A 299 1.49 -23.78 4.67
C GLU A 299 1.79 -23.13 3.32
N ILE A 300 1.32 -21.89 3.09
CA ILE A 300 1.56 -21.17 1.83
C ILE A 300 2.95 -20.53 1.78
N ILE A 301 3.49 -20.09 2.92
CA ILE A 301 4.77 -19.35 2.99
C ILE A 301 5.92 -20.02 2.21
N PRO A 302 6.15 -21.35 2.30
CA PRO A 302 7.23 -22.02 1.58
C PRO A 302 7.12 -21.95 0.05
N PHE A 303 5.92 -21.68 -0.47
CA PHE A 303 5.62 -21.66 -1.91
C PHE A 303 5.54 -20.23 -2.47
N LEU A 304 5.84 -19.22 -1.67
CA LEU A 304 5.87 -17.84 -2.14
C LEU A 304 7.09 -17.64 -3.03
N ASN A 305 6.85 -17.37 -4.31
CA ASN A 305 7.87 -16.89 -5.23
C ASN A 305 7.86 -15.36 -5.21
N ILE A 306 8.24 -14.77 -4.07
CA ILE A 306 8.33 -13.33 -3.97
C ILE A 306 9.61 -12.92 -4.70
N ASP A 307 9.47 -12.14 -5.79
CA ASP A 307 10.63 -11.50 -6.42
C ASP A 307 11.39 -10.77 -5.31
N PRO A 308 12.66 -11.12 -5.02
CA PRO A 308 13.42 -10.51 -3.94
C PRO A 308 13.52 -9.00 -4.10
N ASN A 309 13.24 -8.45 -5.28
CA ASN A 309 13.18 -7.02 -5.51
C ASN A 309 11.82 -6.38 -5.18
N PHE A 310 10.74 -7.17 -5.23
CA PHE A 310 9.36 -6.76 -4.93
C PHE A 310 8.93 -7.10 -3.48
N VAL A 311 9.73 -7.91 -2.74
CA VAL A 311 9.57 -8.21 -1.29
C VAL A 311 9.31 -6.95 -0.44
N TYR A 312 9.80 -5.79 -0.86
CA TYR A 312 9.76 -4.54 -0.10
C TYR A 312 8.46 -3.74 -0.30
N TYR A 313 7.65 -4.08 -1.30
CA TYR A 313 6.24 -3.72 -1.33
C TYR A 313 5.46 -4.60 -0.34
N PHE A 314 5.78 -5.90 -0.25
CA PHE A 314 5.03 -6.89 0.54
C PHE A 314 5.32 -6.92 2.04
N PHE A 315 6.54 -6.65 2.47
CA PHE A 315 6.92 -6.76 3.88
C PHE A 315 6.82 -5.42 4.59
N CYS A 316 5.62 -5.11 5.08
CA CYS A 316 5.55 -4.41 6.36
C CYS A 316 6.13 -5.37 7.41
N LYS A 317 7.24 -4.96 8.05
CA LYS A 317 8.10 -5.79 8.91
C LYS A 317 7.34 -6.86 9.70
N THR A 318 7.91 -8.06 9.82
CA THR A 318 7.40 -9.15 10.66
C THR A 318 7.08 -8.69 12.10
N SER A 319 7.72 -7.63 12.60
CA SER A 319 7.39 -6.98 13.87
C SER A 319 6.02 -6.27 13.86
N ALA A 320 5.68 -5.53 12.80
CA ALA A 320 4.38 -4.89 12.59
C ALA A 320 3.28 -5.93 12.32
N PHE A 321 3.59 -6.97 11.53
CA PHE A 321 2.70 -8.11 11.32
C PHE A 321 2.45 -8.87 12.64
N SER A 322 3.50 -9.19 13.42
CA SER A 322 3.35 -9.86 14.72
C SER A 322 2.66 -8.99 15.77
N SER A 323 2.81 -7.65 15.71
CA SER A 323 2.13 -6.71 16.60
C SER A 323 0.65 -6.58 16.23
N PHE A 324 0.34 -6.53 14.94
CA PHE A 324 -1.02 -6.56 14.41
C PHE A 324 -1.73 -7.86 14.85
N TRP A 325 -1.13 -9.02 14.59
CA TRP A 325 -1.69 -10.31 15.00
C TRP A 325 -1.74 -10.48 16.52
N ARG A 326 -0.74 -10.03 17.28
CA ARG A 326 -0.83 -10.01 18.75
C ARG A 326 -1.98 -9.14 19.25
N ASN A 327 -2.23 -7.98 18.64
CA ASN A 327 -3.35 -7.12 19.01
C ASN A 327 -4.71 -7.71 18.61
N VAL A 328 -4.78 -8.45 17.50
CA VAL A 328 -5.97 -9.21 17.09
C VAL A 328 -6.23 -10.38 18.04
N LEU A 329 -5.19 -11.12 18.43
CA LEU A 329 -5.30 -12.32 19.28
C LEU A 329 -5.48 -12.00 20.78
N HIS A 330 -4.80 -10.99 21.33
CA HIS A 330 -4.92 -10.62 22.75
C HIS A 330 -6.27 -9.98 23.11
N ARG A 331 -7.02 -9.46 22.14
CA ARG A 331 -8.33 -8.83 22.40
C ARG A 331 -9.50 -9.81 22.33
N ASN A 332 -9.33 -10.96 21.70
CA ASN A 332 -10.31 -12.04 21.68
C ASN A 332 -10.22 -12.97 22.92
N SER A 333 -9.20 -12.79 23.77
CA SER A 333 -9.00 -13.54 25.01
C SER A 333 -9.41 -12.77 26.29
N ALA A 334 -9.92 -11.54 26.16
CA ALA A 334 -10.52 -10.84 27.29
C ALA A 334 -11.94 -11.39 27.53
N PRO A 335 -12.23 -12.00 28.70
CA PRO A 335 -13.58 -12.43 29.01
C PRO A 335 -14.45 -11.18 29.16
N TRP A 336 -15.47 -11.07 28.31
CA TRP A 336 -16.52 -10.07 28.43
C TRP A 336 -17.08 -10.15 29.85
N GLY A 337 -16.99 -9.03 30.58
CA GLY A 337 -17.41 -8.94 31.97
C GLY A 337 -18.86 -9.40 32.13
N ASP A 338 -19.05 -10.30 33.09
CA ASP A 338 -20.31 -10.92 33.48
C ASP A 338 -21.43 -9.86 33.69
N PRO A 339 -22.52 -9.87 32.91
CA PRO A 339 -23.56 -8.83 32.95
C PRO A 339 -24.35 -8.83 34.28
N LYS A 340 -24.10 -9.77 35.20
CA LYS A 340 -24.80 -9.87 36.47
C LYS A 340 -24.30 -8.93 37.58
N LYS A 341 -23.19 -8.21 37.40
CA LYS A 341 -22.72 -7.24 38.41
C LYS A 341 -23.29 -5.82 38.29
N ALA A 342 -24.09 -5.52 37.26
CA ALA A 342 -24.69 -4.20 37.07
C ALA A 342 -26.05 -3.98 37.79
N SER A 343 -26.56 -4.97 38.55
CA SER A 343 -27.90 -4.89 39.16
C SER A 343 -27.94 -4.82 40.70
N GLN A 344 -26.81 -4.59 41.37
CA GLN A 344 -26.79 -4.34 42.81
C GLN A 344 -26.11 -3.00 43.14
N ALA A 345 -26.81 -1.91 42.84
CA ALA A 345 -26.63 -0.65 43.57
C ALA A 345 -28.00 0.02 43.67
N SER A 346 -28.60 -0.08 44.87
CA SER A 346 -29.76 0.70 45.31
C SER A 346 -29.31 1.60 46.47
N PRO A 347 -30.09 2.59 46.93
CA PRO A 347 -29.74 4.00 46.83
C PRO A 347 -29.60 4.67 48.22
N ALA A 348 -29.39 5.99 48.20
CA ALA A 348 -29.52 6.97 49.29
C ALA A 348 -28.23 7.40 50.01
N ALA A 349 -27.89 8.68 49.88
CA ALA A 349 -28.11 9.73 50.90
C ALA A 349 -27.53 11.04 50.33
N ASN A 350 -28.37 11.99 49.89
CA ASN A 350 -28.66 13.25 50.62
C ASN A 350 -27.82 13.50 51.88
N ASP A 351 -27.01 14.56 51.85
CA ASP A 351 -27.00 15.70 52.79
C ASP A 351 -25.69 16.50 52.56
N ALA A 352 -25.77 17.71 52.00
CA ALA A 352 -25.72 18.99 52.72
C ALA A 352 -24.33 19.34 53.31
N PHE A 353 -23.53 20.12 52.57
CA PHE A 353 -23.24 21.55 52.81
C PHE A 353 -22.25 22.09 51.77
#